data_AF-A0A2N1V0B0-F1
#
_entry.id   AF-A0A2N1V0B0-F1
#
_cell.length_a   1.000
_cell.length_b   1.000
_cell.length_c   1.000
_cell.angle_alpha   90.00
_cell.angle_beta   90.00
_cell.angle_gamma   90.00
#
_symmetry.space_group_name_H-M   'P 1'
#
loop_
_entity.id
_entity.type
_entity.pdbx_description
1 polymer ?
#
loop_
_entity_poly.entity_id
_entity_poly.type
_entity_poly.pdbx_seq_one_letter_code
_entity_poly.pdbx_strand_id
1 'polypeptide(L)'
;MDRRNFIEKSCLTCLAVAIGGVTLNSCSSMKTVNSFADDGYLILDKTEFEDANTQEEYNSIIVTSNSLKTPLILFKTGSDSYEAVSLECTHKGVKLDLVEDKLECSAHGSIFEKNGTVIKGPAKKNLKRYSVDKTITTIKIQL
;
A
#
# COMPACT_ATOMS: atom_id res chain seq x y z
N MET A 1 11.07 35.53 -39.46
CA MET A 1 11.04 34.09 -39.15
C MET A 1 9.84 33.83 -38.25
N ASP A 2 8.75 33.37 -38.85
CA ASP A 2 7.45 33.25 -38.20
C ASP A 2 7.39 32.04 -37.27
N ARG A 3 7.25 32.31 -35.98
CA ARG A 3 7.09 31.32 -34.90
C ARG A 3 5.89 30.37 -35.09
N ARG A 4 5.01 30.68 -36.06
CA ARG A 4 3.80 29.91 -36.37
C ARG A 4 4.05 28.75 -37.33
N ASN A 5 5.09 28.81 -38.17
CA ASN A 5 5.41 27.75 -39.12
C ASN A 5 6.15 26.54 -38.50
N PHE A 6 6.65 26.68 -37.27
CA PHE A 6 7.35 25.61 -36.56
C PHE A 6 6.38 24.67 -35.81
N ILE A 7 5.23 25.18 -35.38
CA ILE A 7 4.21 24.39 -34.66
C ILE A 7 3.35 23.56 -35.62
N GLU A 8 3.10 24.04 -36.85
CA GLU A 8 2.35 23.22 -37.84
C GLU A 8 3.13 22.02 -38.37
N LYS A 9 4.47 22.11 -38.47
CA LYS A 9 5.30 21.05 -39.07
C LYS A 9 5.76 19.95 -38.11
N SER A 10 5.45 20.05 -36.82
CA SER A 10 5.80 19.04 -35.82
C SER A 10 4.66 18.06 -35.49
N CYS A 11 3.44 18.30 -35.96
CA CYS A 11 2.27 17.45 -35.69
C CYS A 11 1.95 16.39 -36.76
N LEU A 12 2.75 16.26 -37.82
CA LEU A 12 2.43 15.41 -38.98
C LEU A 12 3.41 14.24 -39.21
N THR A 13 4.08 13.76 -38.16
CA THR A 13 4.93 12.55 -38.23
C THR A 13 4.62 11.48 -37.17
N CYS A 14 3.56 11.62 -36.37
CA CYS A 14 3.13 10.58 -35.41
C CYS A 14 2.09 9.59 -36.00
N LEU A 15 2.23 9.23 -37.27
CA LEU A 15 1.36 8.26 -37.95
C LEU A 15 2.19 7.15 -38.58
N ALA A 16 3.00 6.45 -37.79
CA ALA A 16 3.52 5.11 -38.11
C ALA A 16 4.35 4.50 -36.97
N VAL A 17 3.74 4.22 -35.81
CA VAL A 17 4.06 3.01 -35.02
C VAL A 17 2.75 2.56 -34.35
N ALA A 18 2.00 1.72 -35.06
CA ALA A 18 1.04 0.85 -34.42
C ALA A 18 1.80 -0.38 -33.89
N ILE A 19 1.24 -1.00 -32.84
CA ILE A 19 1.59 -2.30 -32.25
C ILE A 19 2.69 -2.23 -31.18
N GLY A 20 2.29 -1.77 -30.00
CA GLY A 20 3.00 -1.97 -28.75
C GLY A 20 2.07 -1.53 -27.64
N GLY A 21 1.20 -2.44 -27.19
CA GLY A 21 0.21 -2.15 -26.16
C GLY A 21 0.88 -1.55 -24.93
N VAL A 22 0.69 -0.26 -24.71
CA VAL A 22 0.86 0.34 -23.39
C VAL A 22 -0.20 -0.33 -22.53
N THR A 23 0.19 -1.39 -21.84
CA THR A 23 -0.60 -1.91 -20.72
C THR A 23 -0.66 -0.78 -19.71
N LEU A 24 -1.80 -0.10 -19.66
CA LEU A 24 -2.14 0.76 -18.54
C LEU A 24 -2.14 -0.16 -17.33
N ASN A 25 -1.04 -0.15 -16.57
CA ASN A 25 -1.00 -0.81 -15.27
C ASN A 25 -2.15 -0.19 -14.47
N SER A 26 -3.17 -1.01 -14.20
CA SER A 26 -4.28 -0.63 -13.35
C SER A 26 -3.69 -0.12 -12.04
N CYS A 27 -3.92 1.16 -11.72
CA CYS A 27 -3.70 1.66 -10.37
C CYS A 27 -4.69 0.93 -9.47
N SER A 28 -4.30 -0.23 -8.93
CA SER A 28 -5.10 -0.93 -7.94
C SER A 28 -5.18 -0.05 -6.70
N SER A 29 -6.36 0.54 -6.47
CA SER A 29 -6.64 1.30 -5.26
C SER A 29 -6.53 0.36 -4.06
N MET A 30 -5.62 0.66 -3.14
CA MET A 30 -5.41 -0.15 -1.94
C MET A 30 -6.66 -0.15 -1.06
N LYS A 31 -7.21 -1.34 -0.77
CA LYS A 31 -8.42 -1.50 0.06
C LYS A 31 -8.15 -1.06 1.51
N THR A 32 -9.08 -0.29 2.07
CA THR A 32 -9.05 0.13 3.47
C THR A 32 -10.22 -0.52 4.21
N VAL A 33 -9.93 -1.09 5.37
CA VAL A 33 -10.86 -1.84 6.22
C VAL A 33 -10.91 -1.22 7.61
N ASN A 34 -12.11 -1.12 8.18
CA ASN A 34 -12.29 -0.75 9.57
C ASN A 34 -12.42 -2.02 10.42
N SER A 35 -11.49 -2.20 11.36
CA SER A 35 -11.45 -3.37 12.23
C SER A 35 -12.16 -3.12 13.56
N PHE A 36 -12.78 -4.18 14.07
CA PHE A 36 -13.34 -4.19 15.41
C PHE A 36 -12.22 -4.37 16.43
N ALA A 37 -12.18 -3.52 17.46
CA ALA A 37 -11.21 -3.63 18.54
C ALA A 37 -11.85 -4.30 19.77
N ASP A 38 -11.25 -5.36 20.27
CA ASP A 38 -11.71 -6.10 21.44
C ASP A 38 -10.51 -6.68 22.21
N ASP A 39 -10.51 -6.51 23.53
CA ASP A 39 -9.51 -7.06 24.46
C ASP A 39 -8.04 -6.92 24.01
N GLY A 40 -7.66 -5.76 23.48
CA GLY A 40 -6.29 -5.51 22.99
C GLY A 40 -5.95 -6.10 21.63
N TYR A 41 -6.96 -6.59 20.89
CA TYR A 41 -6.82 -7.07 19.52
C TYR A 41 -7.65 -6.24 18.55
N LEU A 42 -7.15 -6.13 17.32
CA LEU A 42 -7.97 -5.79 16.15
C LEU A 42 -8.40 -7.09 15.48
N ILE A 43 -9.70 -7.20 15.20
CA ILE A 43 -10.31 -8.39 14.63
C ILE A 43 -10.89 -8.00 13.26
N LEU A 44 -10.57 -8.82 12.25
CA LEU A 44 -11.06 -8.68 10.89
C LEU A 44 -11.29 -10.07 10.27
N ASP A 45 -12.20 -10.16 9.31
CA ASP A 45 -12.46 -11.39 8.56
C ASP A 45 -11.46 -11.57 7.42
N LYS A 46 -11.09 -12.81 7.10
CA LYS A 46 -10.18 -13.11 5.98
C LYS A 46 -10.75 -12.69 4.62
N THR A 47 -12.09 -12.69 4.50
CA THR A 47 -12.81 -12.20 3.31
C THR A 47 -12.55 -10.71 3.04
N GLU A 48 -11.97 -9.98 3.99
CA GLU A 48 -11.53 -8.60 3.76
C GLU A 48 -10.41 -8.49 2.72
N PHE A 49 -9.71 -9.58 2.40
CA PHE A 49 -8.77 -9.62 1.29
C PHE A 49 -9.42 -9.86 -0.08
N GLU A 50 -10.72 -10.09 -0.14
CA GLU A 50 -11.42 -10.35 -1.40
C GLU A 50 -12.20 -9.11 -1.85
N ASP A 51 -12.20 -8.85 -3.15
CA ASP A 51 -13.12 -7.92 -3.78
C ASP A 51 -14.48 -8.60 -3.97
N ALA A 52 -15.53 -8.00 -3.39
CA ALA A 52 -16.86 -8.58 -3.43
C ALA A 52 -17.48 -8.65 -4.84
N ASN A 53 -17.00 -7.84 -5.79
CA ASN A 53 -17.55 -7.74 -7.13
C ASN A 53 -16.72 -8.52 -8.16
N THR A 54 -15.39 -8.40 -8.10
CA THR A 54 -14.48 -8.99 -9.09
C THR A 54 -13.94 -10.34 -8.66
N GLN A 55 -14.08 -10.71 -7.38
CA GLN A 55 -13.44 -11.88 -6.76
C GLN A 55 -11.90 -11.84 -6.86
N GLU A 56 -11.33 -10.66 -7.11
CA GLU A 56 -9.88 -10.47 -7.06
C GLU A 56 -9.42 -10.46 -5.60
N GLU A 57 -8.25 -11.06 -5.36
CA GLU A 57 -7.63 -11.07 -4.05
C GLU A 57 -6.60 -9.93 -3.93
N TYR A 58 -6.75 -9.11 -2.90
CA TYR A 58 -5.76 -8.11 -2.51
C TYR A 58 -4.55 -8.80 -1.84
N ASN A 59 -3.34 -8.34 -2.15
CA ASN A 59 -2.14 -8.81 -1.44
C ASN A 59 -1.90 -8.03 -0.13
N SER A 60 -2.57 -6.89 0.03
CA SER A 60 -2.44 -6.04 1.21
C SER A 60 -3.69 -5.19 1.42
N ILE A 61 -4.02 -4.94 2.68
CA ILE A 61 -5.11 -4.04 3.08
C ILE A 61 -4.63 -3.05 4.15
N ILE A 62 -5.14 -1.83 4.13
CA ILE A 62 -4.96 -0.87 5.24
C ILE A 62 -6.01 -1.18 6.30
N VAL A 63 -5.57 -1.33 7.55
CA VAL A 63 -6.45 -1.55 8.70
C VAL A 63 -6.51 -0.27 9.54
N THR A 64 -7.73 0.16 9.79
CA THR A 64 -8.07 1.31 10.65
C THR A 64 -8.92 0.85 11.83
N SER A 65 -8.88 1.60 12.93
CA SER A 65 -9.75 1.39 14.10
C SER A 65 -9.75 2.64 14.97
N ASN A 66 -10.78 2.82 15.78
CA ASN A 66 -10.84 3.91 16.76
C ASN A 66 -9.77 3.77 17.85
N SER A 67 -9.24 2.56 18.07
CA SER A 67 -8.15 2.28 19.01
C SER A 67 -6.76 2.59 18.44
N LEU A 68 -6.66 2.96 17.16
CA LEU A 68 -5.41 3.29 16.49
C LEU A 68 -5.29 4.79 16.24
N LYS A 69 -4.17 5.38 16.65
CA LYS A 69 -3.82 6.76 16.28
C LYS A 69 -3.42 6.86 14.79
N THR A 70 -2.65 5.88 14.33
CA THR A 70 -2.18 5.79 12.95
C THR A 70 -2.55 4.40 12.42
N PRO A 71 -3.06 4.28 11.17
CA PRO A 71 -3.37 2.99 10.58
C PRO A 71 -2.16 2.06 10.53
N LEU A 72 -2.44 0.77 10.36
CA LEU A 72 -1.44 -0.22 9.99
C LEU A 72 -1.77 -0.78 8.62
N ILE A 73 -0.80 -1.44 8.00
CA ILE A 73 -1.01 -2.23 6.79
C ILE A 73 -0.80 -3.70 7.12
N LEU A 74 -1.67 -4.55 6.58
CA LEU A 74 -1.61 -5.99 6.71
C LEU A 74 -1.29 -6.59 5.33
N PHE A 75 -0.13 -7.21 5.20
CA PHE A 75 0.29 -7.91 4.00
C PHE A 75 -0.01 -9.40 4.11
N LYS A 76 -0.50 -9.99 3.02
CA LYS A 76 -0.52 -11.45 2.84
C LYS A 76 0.87 -11.88 2.35
N THR A 77 1.56 -12.70 3.13
CA THR A 77 2.93 -13.18 2.83
C THR A 77 2.96 -14.66 2.42
N GLY A 78 1.82 -15.35 2.47
CA GLY A 78 1.61 -16.72 2.03
C GLY A 78 0.13 -17.09 2.13
N SER A 79 -0.23 -18.36 1.92
CA SER A 79 -1.64 -18.80 1.95
C SER A 79 -2.36 -18.52 3.27
N ASP A 80 -1.65 -18.56 4.39
CA ASP A 80 -2.20 -18.27 5.73
C ASP A 80 -1.16 -17.58 6.64
N SER A 81 -0.34 -16.72 6.02
CA SER A 81 0.73 -15.97 6.67
C SER A 81 0.55 -14.49 6.40
N TYR A 82 0.71 -13.69 7.45
CA TYR A 82 0.43 -12.27 7.43
C TYR A 82 1.52 -11.48 8.14
N GLU A 83 1.80 -10.28 7.66
CA GLU A 83 2.71 -9.33 8.29
C GLU A 83 1.95 -8.02 8.53
N ALA A 84 1.90 -7.56 9.79
CA ALA A 84 1.23 -6.33 10.17
C ALA A 84 2.26 -5.29 10.63
N VAL A 85 2.31 -4.15 9.96
CA VAL A 85 3.22 -3.05 10.32
C VAL A 85 2.52 -1.71 10.37
N SER A 86 2.94 -0.87 11.31
CA SER A 86 2.40 0.50 11.43
C SER A 86 2.75 1.32 10.20
N LEU A 87 1.79 2.10 9.70
CA LEU A 87 2.06 3.12 8.68
C LEU A 87 2.58 4.43 9.29
N GLU A 88 3.02 4.45 10.55
CA GLU A 88 3.61 5.62 11.18
C GLU A 88 5.11 5.68 10.91
N CYS A 89 5.55 6.67 10.13
CA CYS A 89 6.98 6.88 9.87
C CYS A 89 7.74 7.17 11.17
N THR A 90 8.75 6.36 11.48
CA THR A 90 9.54 6.46 12.72
C THR A 90 10.44 7.70 12.80
N HIS A 91 10.47 8.54 11.75
CA HIS A 91 11.16 9.83 11.77
C HIS A 91 10.34 10.92 12.47
N LYS A 92 9.13 11.21 11.98
CA LYS A 92 8.27 12.33 12.45
C LYS A 92 6.78 11.98 12.54
N GLY A 93 6.42 10.70 12.48
CA GLY A 93 5.04 10.23 12.64
C GLY A 93 4.12 10.45 11.43
N VAL A 94 4.68 10.83 10.27
CA VAL A 94 3.90 10.98 9.03
C VAL A 94 3.43 9.62 8.54
N LYS A 95 2.18 9.53 8.08
CA LYS A 95 1.64 8.31 7.48
C LYS A 95 2.45 7.91 6.24
N LEU A 96 2.74 6.62 6.11
CA LEU A 96 3.42 6.02 4.97
C LEU A 96 2.42 5.61 3.88
N ASP A 97 2.89 5.66 2.63
CA ASP A 97 2.17 5.18 1.46
C ASP A 97 2.81 3.89 0.96
N LEU A 98 2.01 2.93 0.49
CA LEU A 98 2.52 1.74 -0.22
C LEU A 98 2.77 2.12 -1.68
N VAL A 99 4.02 2.06 -2.10
CA VAL A 99 4.46 2.29 -3.48
C VAL A 99 5.14 1.01 -3.96
N GLU A 100 4.51 0.34 -4.93
CA GLU A 100 4.88 -1.01 -5.36
C GLU A 100 4.91 -1.98 -4.16
N ASP A 101 6.10 -2.35 -3.70
CA ASP A 101 6.32 -3.26 -2.56
C ASP A 101 7.00 -2.56 -1.36
N LYS A 102 7.03 -1.23 -1.32
CA LYS A 102 7.74 -0.46 -0.29
C LYS A 102 6.83 0.53 0.40
N LEU A 103 7.14 0.80 1.67
CA LEU A 103 6.46 1.82 2.46
C LEU A 103 7.28 3.10 2.42
N GLU A 104 6.75 4.14 1.78
CA GLU A 104 7.44 5.40 1.54
C GLU A 104 6.82 6.55 2.33
N CYS A 105 7.69 7.41 2.88
CA CYS A 105 7.31 8.63 3.57
C CYS A 105 7.39 9.82 2.60
N SER A 106 6.23 10.34 2.19
CA SER A 106 6.11 11.48 1.27
C SER A 106 6.73 12.78 1.80
N ALA A 107 6.94 12.92 3.12
CA ALA A 107 7.47 14.15 3.69
C ALA A 107 8.99 14.34 3.49
N HIS A 108 9.79 13.28 3.68
CA HIS A 108 11.26 13.39 3.64
C HIS A 108 11.95 12.18 2.98
N GLY A 109 11.18 11.24 2.40
CA GLY A 109 11.71 10.14 1.59
C GLY A 109 12.32 8.97 2.37
N SER A 110 11.92 8.75 3.63
CA SER A 110 12.25 7.49 4.33
C SER A 110 11.53 6.33 3.66
N ILE A 111 12.20 5.18 3.56
CA ILE A 111 11.67 3.99 2.90
C ILE A 111 11.86 2.79 3.82
N PHE A 112 10.84 1.93 3.86
CA PHE A 112 10.81 0.71 4.64
C PHE A 112 10.36 -0.48 3.79
N GLU A 113 10.87 -1.67 4.10
CA GLU A 113 10.38 -2.94 3.57
C GLU A 113 9.00 -3.30 4.13
N LYS A 114 8.30 -4.28 3.53
CA LYS A 114 7.00 -4.78 4.01
C LYS A 114 7.02 -5.32 5.45
N ASN A 115 8.16 -5.84 5.88
CA ASN A 115 8.39 -6.27 7.27
C ASN A 115 8.78 -5.11 8.22
N GLY A 116 8.66 -3.87 7.77
CA GLY A 116 8.94 -2.67 8.55
C GLY A 116 10.43 -2.35 8.74
N THR A 117 11.35 -3.08 8.12
CA THR A 117 12.78 -2.76 8.19
C THR A 117 13.08 -1.46 7.44
N VAL A 118 13.77 -0.52 8.08
CA VAL A 118 14.18 0.73 7.42
C VAL A 118 15.29 0.45 6.42
N ILE A 119 15.14 0.95 5.20
CA ILE A 119 16.16 0.82 4.13
C ILE A 119 16.70 2.16 3.66
N LYS A 120 15.96 3.25 3.91
CA LYS A 120 16.41 4.61 3.59
C LYS A 120 15.96 5.60 4.67
N GLY A 121 16.91 6.43 5.10
CA GLY A 121 16.68 7.50 6.06
C GLY A 121 15.85 8.68 5.50
N PRO A 122 15.52 9.69 6.31
CA PRO A 122 16.10 10.01 7.63
C PRO A 122 15.66 9.14 8.81
N ALA A 123 14.62 8.30 8.68
CA ALA A 123 14.28 7.32 9.69
C ALA A 123 15.48 6.41 10.04
N LYS A 124 15.67 6.13 11.34
CA LYS A 124 16.76 5.27 11.84
C LYS A 124 16.26 4.01 12.55
N LYS A 125 14.95 3.90 12.75
CA LYS A 125 14.30 2.79 13.47
C LYS A 125 13.33 2.09 12.53
N ASN A 126 13.21 0.77 12.68
CA ASN A 126 12.19 -0.02 12.02
C ASN A 126 10.78 0.40 12.47
N LEU A 127 9.78 0.14 11.63
CA LEU A 127 8.37 0.33 11.97
C LEU A 127 7.95 -0.63 13.09
N LYS A 128 6.94 -0.23 13.85
CA LYS A 128 6.29 -1.13 14.80
C LYS A 128 5.65 -2.28 14.01
N ARG A 129 6.04 -3.51 14.36
CA ARG A 129 5.38 -4.74 13.91
C ARG A 129 4.35 -5.16 14.95
N TYR A 130 3.28 -5.78 14.49
CA TYR A 130 2.23 -6.31 15.35
C TYR A 130 2.19 -7.83 15.21
N SER A 131 1.98 -8.52 16.33
CA SER A 131 1.75 -9.97 16.31
C SER A 131 0.42 -10.26 15.62
N VAL A 132 0.41 -11.25 14.73
CA VAL A 132 -0.79 -11.67 13.99
C VAL A 132 -1.10 -13.13 14.29
N ASP A 133 -2.27 -13.33 14.89
CA ASP A 133 -2.89 -14.63 15.05
C ASP A 133 -4.01 -14.81 14.02
N LYS A 134 -4.31 -16.05 13.67
CA LYS A 134 -5.31 -16.39 12.68
C LYS A 134 -6.11 -17.60 13.12
N THR A 135 -7.38 -17.59 12.76
CA THR A 135 -8.28 -18.73 12.85
C THR A 135 -8.68 -19.15 11.43
N ILE A 136 -9.69 -20.01 11.29
CA ILE A 136 -10.19 -20.39 9.98
C ILE A 136 -10.84 -19.21 9.22
N THR A 137 -11.57 -18.33 9.91
CA THR A 137 -12.29 -17.21 9.29
C THR A 137 -11.70 -15.84 9.63
N THR A 138 -11.01 -15.70 10.76
CA THR A 138 -10.59 -14.39 11.27
C THR A 138 -9.09 -14.22 11.37
N ILE A 139 -8.66 -12.97 11.32
CA ILE A 139 -7.30 -12.51 11.63
C ILE A 139 -7.39 -11.61 12.86
N LYS A 140 -6.48 -11.83 13.81
CA LYS A 140 -6.36 -11.07 15.05
C LYS A 140 -4.99 -10.40 15.10
N ILE A 141 -4.97 -9.08 15.25
CA ILE A 141 -3.75 -8.27 15.33
C ILE A 141 -3.64 -7.73 16.75
N GLN A 142 -2.58 -8.07 17.47
CA GLN A 142 -2.36 -7.60 18.85
C GLN A 142 -1.88 -6.14 18.86
N LEU A 143 -2.54 -5.25 19.60
CA LEU A 143 -2.24 -3.81 19.70
C LEU A 143 -1.02 -3.47 20.57
#